data_AF-A0A3D4JDX1-F1
#
_entry.id   AF-A0A3D4JDX1-F1
#
_cell.length_a   1.000
_cell.length_b   1.000
_cell.length_c   1.000
_cell.angle_alpha   90.00
_cell.angle_beta   90.00
_cell.angle_gamma   90.00
#
_symmetry.space_group_name_H-M   'P 1'
#
loop_
_entity.id
_entity.type
_entity.pdbx_description
1 polymer ?
#
loop_
_entity_poly.entity_id
_entity_poly.type
_entity_poly.pdbx_seq_one_letter_code
_entity_poly.pdbx_strand_id
1 'polypeptide(L)'
;LNSTFLWMDLGRPESIQILGFGLPTLAIIVAATTWLQTKLTMPATSNPNDQTAQMTRMMSIYMPLMLGWFSLTFASGISVYFIISNILGIVQYAATGRANWRNLLPGGNKQTSPAKK
;
A
#
# COMPACT_ATOMS: atom_id res chain seq x y z
N LEU A 1 -0.70 26.87 18.00
CA LEU A 1 -0.41 25.46 17.66
C LEU A 1 0.28 25.47 16.31
N ASN A 2 1.51 24.95 16.20
CA ASN A 2 2.23 24.83 14.93
C ASN A 2 1.66 23.63 14.16
N SER A 3 1.12 23.87 12.96
CA SER A 3 0.57 22.82 12.09
C SER A 3 1.62 22.26 11.12
N THR A 4 2.87 22.70 11.21
CA THR A 4 4.00 22.21 10.43
C THR A 4 4.61 20.96 11.09
N PHE A 5 4.67 19.87 10.33
CA PHE A 5 5.32 18.62 10.73
C PHE A 5 6.33 18.22 9.66
N LEU A 6 7.57 17.94 10.05
CA LEU A 6 8.68 17.70 9.13
C LEU A 6 8.85 18.85 8.11
N TRP A 7 8.43 18.65 6.86
CA TRP A 7 8.51 19.62 5.75
C TRP A 7 7.14 20.09 5.24
N MET A 8 6.05 19.73 5.92
CA MET A 8 4.69 19.81 5.40
C MET A 8 3.72 20.43 6.42
N ASP A 9 2.72 21.15 5.92
CA ASP A 9 1.62 21.70 6.73
C ASP A 9 0.48 20.69 6.78
N LEU A 10 0.17 20.21 7.99
CA LEU A 10 -0.87 19.22 8.30
C LEU A 10 -2.27 19.66 7.85
N GLY A 11 -2.51 20.97 7.73
CA GLY A 11 -3.79 21.57 7.34
C GLY A 11 -3.97 21.80 5.84
N ARG A 12 -2.94 21.56 5.02
CA ARG A 12 -3.00 21.75 3.57
C ARG A 12 -2.65 20.46 2.81
N PRO A 13 -3.15 20.28 1.58
CA PRO A 13 -2.64 19.23 0.70
C PRO A 13 -1.12 19.39 0.54
N GLU A 14 -0.37 18.31 0.76
CA GLU A 14 1.08 18.35 0.67
C GLU A 14 1.52 18.30 -0.79
N SER A 15 2.38 19.24 -1.17
CA SER A 15 3.12 19.19 -2.43
C SER A 15 4.47 19.86 -2.19
N ILE A 16 5.55 19.10 -2.33
CA ILE A 16 6.89 19.70 -2.37
C ILE A 16 7.15 20.10 -3.82
N GLN A 17 7.50 21.36 -4.02
CA GLN A 17 7.88 21.84 -5.34
C GLN A 17 9.34 21.46 -5.60
N ILE A 18 9.55 20.41 -6.38
CA ILE A 18 10.87 19.94 -6.82
C ILE A 18 11.01 20.30 -8.30
N LEU A 19 12.00 21.14 -8.63
CA LEU A 19 12.30 21.55 -10.01
C LEU A 19 11.10 22.18 -10.75
N GLY A 20 10.25 22.92 -10.03
CA GLY A 20 9.04 23.55 -10.59
C GLY A 20 7.82 22.64 -10.69
N PHE A 21 7.97 21.33 -10.42
CA PHE A 21 6.86 20.37 -10.37
C PHE A 21 6.42 20.15 -8.92
N GLY A 22 5.11 20.29 -8.65
CA GLY A 22 4.53 19.90 -7.36
C GLY A 22 4.49 18.37 -7.27
N LEU A 23 5.46 17.78 -6.56
CA LEU A 23 5.48 16.35 -6.31
C LEU A 23 4.73 16.07 -5.00
N PRO A 24 3.63 15.29 -5.06
CA PRO A 24 2.86 14.92 -3.88
C PRO A 24 3.51 13.71 -3.20
N THR A 25 4.58 13.97 -2.45
CA THR A 25 5.44 12.93 -1.90
C THR A 25 4.68 12.00 -0.96
N LEU A 26 3.78 12.55 -0.14
CA LEU A 26 2.95 11.77 0.77
C LEU A 26 2.00 10.84 0.03
N ALA A 27 1.40 11.30 -1.07
CA ALA A 27 0.45 10.47 -1.81
C ALA A 27 1.12 9.23 -2.42
N ILE A 28 2.34 9.40 -2.91
CA ILE A 28 3.17 8.30 -3.38
C ILE A 28 3.49 7.34 -2.24
N ILE A 29 3.86 7.86 -1.07
CA ILE A 29 4.17 7.03 0.12
C ILE A 29 2.92 6.30 0.63
N VAL A 30 1.75 6.96 0.69
CA VAL A 30 0.47 6.34 1.05
C VAL A 30 0.14 5.22 0.08
N ALA A 31 0.20 5.49 -1.23
CA ALA A 31 -0.09 4.48 -2.25
C ALA A 31 0.88 3.29 -2.15
N ALA A 32 2.18 3.55 -2.01
CA ALA A 32 3.20 2.52 -1.88
C ALA A 32 3.04 1.68 -0.60
N THR A 33 2.79 2.32 0.55
CA THR A 33 2.59 1.62 1.83
C THR A 33 1.30 0.82 1.84
N THR A 34 0.21 1.35 1.27
CA THR A 34 -1.07 0.64 1.14
C THR A 34 -0.92 -0.56 0.21
N TRP A 35 -0.22 -0.40 -0.92
CA TRP A 35 0.06 -1.49 -1.83
C TRP A 35 0.91 -2.58 -1.16
N LEU A 36 1.97 -2.19 -0.46
CA LEU A 36 2.85 -3.11 0.28
C LEU A 36 2.08 -3.88 1.35
N GLN A 37 1.28 -3.18 2.15
CA GLN A 37 0.42 -3.78 3.17
C GLN A 37 -0.54 -4.79 2.53
N THR A 38 -1.23 -4.39 1.47
CA THR A 38 -2.17 -5.26 0.76
C THR A 38 -1.48 -6.52 0.22
N LYS A 39 -0.28 -6.41 -0.36
CA LYS A 39 0.48 -7.58 -0.85
C LYS A 39 0.93 -8.53 0.26
N LEU A 40 1.30 -8.00 1.42
CA LEU A 40 1.74 -8.78 2.58
C LEU A 40 0.60 -9.51 3.28
N THR A 41 -0.58 -8.90 3.32
CA THR A 41 -1.77 -9.44 4.00
C THR A 41 -2.65 -10.30 3.08
N MET A 42 -2.47 -10.20 1.76
CA MET A 42 -3.25 -10.99 0.80
C MET A 42 -2.88 -12.49 0.88
N PRO A 43 -3.87 -13.38 1.09
CA PRO A 43 -3.63 -14.82 1.02
C PRO A 43 -3.27 -15.25 -0.41
N ALA A 44 -2.35 -16.21 -0.54
CA ALA A 44 -1.97 -16.77 -1.84
C ALA A 44 -3.14 -17.56 -2.43
N THR A 45 -3.67 -17.12 -3.56
CA THR A 45 -4.74 -17.80 -4.28
C THR A 45 -4.21 -19.08 -4.93
N SER A 46 -4.82 -20.21 -4.63
CA SER A 46 -4.43 -21.54 -5.12
C SER A 46 -4.54 -21.72 -6.64
N ASN A 47 -5.36 -20.92 -7.31
CA ASN A 47 -5.52 -20.95 -8.76
C ASN A 47 -5.51 -19.53 -9.36
N PRO A 48 -4.45 -19.14 -10.10
CA PRO A 48 -4.35 -17.81 -10.70
C PRO A 48 -5.37 -17.57 -11.83
N ASN A 49 -6.02 -18.62 -12.36
CA ASN A 49 -7.08 -18.51 -13.37
C ASN A 49 -8.49 -18.38 -12.78
N ASP A 50 -8.65 -18.48 -11.45
CA ASP A 50 -9.97 -18.27 -10.85
C ASP A 50 -10.39 -16.80 -10.99
N GLN A 51 -11.65 -16.60 -11.37
CA GLN A 51 -12.27 -15.27 -11.47
C GLN A 51 -12.13 -14.48 -10.16
N THR A 52 -12.21 -15.17 -9.02
CA THR A 52 -12.02 -14.60 -7.69
C THR A 52 -10.60 -14.06 -7.49
N ALA A 53 -9.57 -14.77 -7.95
CA ALA A 53 -8.17 -14.34 -7.84
C ALA A 53 -7.87 -13.08 -8.67
N GLN A 54 -8.47 -12.99 -9.85
CA GLN A 54 -8.38 -11.80 -10.70
C GLN A 54 -9.06 -10.60 -10.03
N MET A 55 -10.25 -10.80 -9.46
CA MET A 55 -10.98 -9.75 -8.75
C MET A 55 -10.22 -9.24 -7.51
N THR A 56 -9.62 -10.14 -6.72
CA THR A 56 -8.78 -9.75 -5.58
C THR A 56 -7.53 -8.98 -6.02
N ARG A 57 -6.85 -9.43 -7.08
CA ARG A 57 -5.69 -8.70 -7.64
C ARG A 57 -6.08 -7.31 -8.11
N MET A 58 -7.23 -7.18 -8.75
CA MET A 58 -7.76 -5.90 -9.18
C MET A 58 -7.96 -4.97 -7.98
N MET A 59 -8.71 -5.41 -6.97
CA MET A 59 -8.95 -4.64 -5.76
C MET A 59 -7.65 -4.22 -5.05
N SER A 60 -6.61 -5.08 -5.08
CA SER A 60 -5.31 -4.79 -4.49
C SER A 60 -4.53 -3.65 -5.14
N ILE A 61 -4.89 -3.28 -6.37
CA ILE A 61 -4.26 -2.20 -7.13
C ILE A 61 -5.14 -0.95 -7.08
N TYR A 62 -6.46 -1.11 -7.25
CA TYR A 62 -7.38 0.02 -7.27
C TYR A 62 -7.48 0.75 -5.92
N MET A 63 -7.51 0.02 -4.80
CA MET A 63 -7.63 0.63 -3.46
C MET A 63 -6.43 1.54 -3.12
N PRO A 64 -5.17 1.11 -3.28
CA PRO A 64 -4.02 1.99 -3.07
C PRO A 64 -3.99 3.21 -3.99
N LEU A 65 -4.38 3.05 -5.26
CA LEU A 65 -4.41 4.16 -6.21
C LEU A 65 -5.46 5.20 -5.83
N MET A 66 -6.66 4.74 -5.42
CA MET A 66 -7.72 5.61 -4.96
C MET A 66 -7.31 6.37 -3.69
N LEU A 67 -6.71 5.69 -2.71
CA LEU A 67 -6.20 6.35 -1.50
C LEU A 67 -5.05 7.32 -1.82
N GLY A 68 -4.17 6.95 -2.74
CA GLY A 68 -3.13 7.84 -3.27
C GLY A 68 -3.73 9.11 -3.89
N TRP A 69 -4.76 8.97 -4.72
CA TRP A 69 -5.48 10.10 -5.29
C TRP A 69 -6.16 10.97 -4.21
N PHE A 70 -6.77 10.35 -3.21
CA PHE A 70 -7.35 11.08 -2.08
C PHE A 70 -6.29 11.87 -1.32
N SER A 71 -5.10 11.33 -1.09
CA SER A 71 -4.01 12.09 -0.47
C SER A 71 -3.50 13.27 -1.29
N LEU A 72 -3.80 13.37 -2.60
CA LEU A 72 -3.51 14.57 -3.41
C LEU A 72 -4.48 15.71 -3.13
N THR A 73 -5.73 15.36 -2.83
CA THR A 73 -6.83 16.34 -2.73
C THR A 73 -7.08 16.77 -1.30
N PHE A 74 -6.74 15.91 -0.33
CA PHE A 74 -7.05 16.10 1.09
C PHE A 74 -5.84 16.59 1.90
N ALA A 75 -6.11 17.15 3.08
CA ALA A 75 -5.08 17.66 3.98
C ALA A 75 -4.05 16.58 4.34
N SER A 76 -2.78 16.96 4.40
CA SER A 76 -1.64 16.05 4.59
C SER A 76 -1.71 15.23 5.89
N GLY A 77 -2.41 15.73 6.91
CA GLY A 77 -2.66 14.97 8.16
C GLY A 77 -3.40 13.65 7.94
N ILE A 78 -4.32 13.58 6.97
CA ILE A 78 -5.03 12.34 6.62
C ILE A 78 -4.05 11.33 6.02
N SER A 79 -3.13 11.77 5.17
CA SER A 79 -2.10 10.93 4.55
C SER A 79 -1.15 10.34 5.59
N VAL A 80 -0.70 11.14 6.56
CA VAL A 80 0.17 10.68 7.65
C VAL A 80 -0.51 9.61 8.49
N TYR A 81 -1.79 9.80 8.82
CA TYR A 81 -2.57 8.79 9.54
C TYR A 81 -2.58 7.45 8.81
N PHE A 82 -2.83 7.45 7.50
CA PHE A 82 -2.81 6.22 6.70
C PHE A 82 -1.43 5.58 6.65
N ILE A 83 -0.36 6.36 6.49
CA ILE A 83 1.02 5.84 6.47
C ILE A 83 1.34 5.14 7.79
N ILE A 84 1.10 5.79 8.93
CA ILE A 84 1.39 5.23 10.25
C ILE A 84 0.56 3.96 10.47
N SER A 85 -0.74 4.00 10.15
CA SER A 85 -1.64 2.83 10.28
C SER A 85 -1.17 1.65 9.43
N ASN A 86 -0.80 1.88 8.16
CA ASN A 86 -0.27 0.86 7.27
C ASN A 86 1.02 0.23 7.81
N ILE A 87 1.95 1.06 8.31
CA ILE A 87 3.22 0.59 8.90
C ILE A 87 2.94 -0.27 10.14
N LEU A 88 2.09 0.21 11.06
CA LEU A 88 1.74 -0.55 12.26
C LEU A 88 1.06 -1.89 11.90
N GLY A 89 0.18 -1.87 10.90
CA GLY A 89 -0.45 -3.09 10.36
C GLY A 89 0.58 -4.07 9.81
N ILE A 90 1.54 -3.59 9.00
CA ILE A 90 2.64 -4.42 8.47
C ILE A 90 3.47 -5.02 9.61
N VAL A 91 3.86 -4.21 10.60
CA VAL A 91 4.65 -4.65 11.76
C VAL A 91 3.88 -5.69 12.56
N GLN A 92 2.58 -5.49 12.80
CA GLN A 92 1.73 -6.46 13.49
C GLN A 92 1.64 -7.78 12.71
N TYR A 93 1.45 -7.72 11.39
CA TYR A 93 1.36 -8.90 10.53
C TYR A 93 2.70 -9.66 10.45
N ALA A 94 3.82 -8.92 10.47
CA ALA A 94 5.16 -9.47 10.56
C ALA A 94 5.43 -10.14 11.90
N ALA A 95 5.07 -9.48 13.01
CA ALA A 95 5.26 -10.00 14.37
C ALA A 95 4.44 -11.27 14.63
N THR A 96 3.27 -11.41 14.00
CA THR A 96 2.44 -12.62 14.08
C THR A 96 2.93 -13.75 13.17
N GLY A 97 4.01 -13.55 12.41
CA GLY A 97 4.56 -14.55 11.48
C GLY A 97 3.69 -14.81 10.25
N ARG A 98 2.67 -13.98 10.02
CA ARG A 98 1.70 -14.12 8.91
C ARG A 98 2.07 -13.30 7.68
N ALA A 99 3.12 -12.49 7.76
CA ALA A 99 3.62 -11.70 6.64
C ALA A 99 4.12 -12.61 5.50
N ASN A 100 3.42 -12.57 4.37
CA ASN A 100 3.78 -13.32 3.17
C ASN A 100 4.87 -12.59 2.38
N TRP A 101 6.08 -12.53 2.95
CA TRP A 101 7.25 -11.88 2.31
C TRP A 101 7.57 -12.45 0.91
N ARG A 102 7.21 -13.72 0.68
CA ARG A 102 7.40 -14.40 -0.62
C ARG A 102 6.52 -13.83 -1.74
N ASN A 103 5.44 -13.11 -1.40
CA ASN A 103 4.58 -12.42 -2.37
C ASN A 103 5.18 -11.08 -2.85
N LEU A 104 6.25 -10.59 -2.22
CA LEU A 104 6.95 -9.38 -2.61
C LEU A 104 8.05 -9.64 -3.66
N LEU A 105 8.55 -10.88 -3.73
CA LEU A 105 9.60 -11.26 -4.68
C LEU A 105 8.96 -11.75 -5.99
N PRO A 106 9.33 -11.17 -7.15
CA PRO A 106 8.90 -11.68 -8.45
C PRO A 106 9.46 -13.10 -8.64
N GLY A 107 8.58 -14.12 -8.60
CA GLY A 107 8.94 -15.53 -8.78
C GLY A 107 8.61 -16.49 -7.64
N GLY A 108 8.09 -16.00 -6.51
CA GLY A 108 7.78 -16.84 -5.33
C GLY A 108 6.56 -17.77 -5.44
N ASN A 109 5.67 -17.56 -6.43
CA ASN A 109 4.43 -18.31 -6.60
C ASN A 109 4.57 -19.52 -7.55
N LYS A 110 5.58 -20.36 -7.35
CA LYS A 110 5.50 -21.76 -7.80
C LYS A 110 4.72 -22.54 -6.73
N GLN A 111 3.41 -22.28 -6.65
CA GLN A 111 2.54 -23.12 -5.85
C GLN A 111 2.48 -24.46 -6.57
N THR A 112 3.20 -25.42 -5.99
CA THR A 112 3.20 -26.83 -6.33
C THR A 112 1.76 -27.30 -6.51
N SER A 113 1.34 -27.51 -7.76
CA SER A 113 0.20 -28.38 -8.05
C SER A 113 0.51 -29.74 -7.44
N PRO A 114 -0.29 -30.28 -6.51
CA PRO A 114 -0.11 -31.66 -6.10
C PRO A 114 -0.37 -32.51 -7.33
N ALA A 115 0.66 -33.25 -7.75
CA ALA A 115 0.58 -34.22 -8.81
C ALA A 115 -0.56 -35.20 -8.47
N LYS A 116 -1.63 -35.17 -9.27
CA LYS A 116 -2.70 -36.16 -9.16
C LYS A 116 -2.19 -37.41 -9.88
N LYS A 117 -1.86 -38.44 -9.10
CA LYS A 117 -1.74 -39.83 -9.55
C LYS A 117 -3.09 -40.35 -10.05
#